data_AF-A0A391P2H0-F1
#
_entry.id   AF-A0A391P2H0-F1
#
_cell.length_a   1.000
_cell.length_b   1.000
_cell.length_c   1.000
_cell.angle_alpha   90.00
_cell.angle_beta   90.00
_cell.angle_gamma   90.00
#
_symmetry.space_group_name_H-M   'P 1'
#
loop_
_entity.id
_entity.type
_entity.pdbx_description
1 polymer ?
#
loop_
_entity_poly.entity_id
_entity_poly.type
_entity_poly.pdbx_seq_one_letter_code
_entity_poly.pdbx_strand_id
1 'polypeptide(L)'
;MKGSFCMEINITWTITAIIAVSSFLSPIAVAIINNRHHARIRKMELEHDEYMRWLDLQQTTTVKQFDIYYADKKKSFADFANAAGQFSFSKQTAQAYQELQSTTHIAMLYCNKSNYDLLSGFLEYADSIFGNGYTRNERDEYTKTLTSITTSLNEELASTKPVIQREPGKS
;
A
#
# COMPACT_ATOMS: atom_id res chain seq x y z
N MET A 1 -62.42 20.32 -69.24
CA MET A 1 -61.73 21.35 -68.43
C MET A 1 -62.22 21.20 -66.99
N LYS A 2 -61.30 21.21 -66.02
CA LYS A 2 -61.46 20.99 -64.55
C LYS A 2 -61.59 19.53 -64.10
N GLY A 3 -60.46 18.96 -63.69
CA GLY A 3 -60.38 17.66 -63.01
C GLY A 3 -59.04 17.35 -62.32
N SER A 4 -57.94 18.05 -62.65
CA SER A 4 -56.60 17.70 -62.13
C SER A 4 -56.07 18.59 -60.99
N PHE A 5 -56.71 19.74 -60.72
CA PHE A 5 -56.17 20.77 -59.81
C PHE A 5 -56.54 20.55 -58.32
N CYS A 6 -57.59 19.76 -58.04
CA CYS A 6 -58.09 19.55 -56.66
C CYS A 6 -57.26 18.51 -55.87
N MET A 7 -56.65 17.55 -56.57
CA MET A 7 -55.83 16.50 -55.96
C MET A 7 -54.40 16.98 -55.65
N GLU A 8 -53.79 17.82 -56.50
CA GLU A 8 -52.46 18.40 -56.26
C GLU A 8 -52.40 19.35 -55.06
N ILE A 9 -53.47 20.12 -54.82
CA ILE A 9 -53.56 21.02 -53.66
C ILE A 9 -53.59 20.19 -52.36
N ASN A 10 -54.40 19.12 -52.30
CA ASN A 10 -54.42 18.24 -51.13
C ASN A 10 -53.04 17.59 -50.87
N ILE A 11 -52.35 17.16 -51.93
CA ILE A 11 -51.00 16.57 -51.81
C ILE A 11 -49.98 17.61 -51.33
N THR A 12 -50.00 18.84 -51.87
CA THR A 12 -49.08 19.92 -51.50
C THR A 12 -49.26 20.37 -50.04
N TRP A 13 -50.51 20.53 -49.60
CA TRP A 13 -50.81 20.84 -48.20
C TRP A 13 -50.43 19.71 -47.25
N THR A 14 -50.64 18.45 -47.66
CA THR A 14 -50.23 17.27 -46.88
C THR A 14 -48.71 17.19 -46.74
N ILE A 15 -47.96 17.39 -47.83
CA ILE A 15 -46.49 17.42 -47.81
C ILE A 15 -45.99 18.56 -46.91
N THR A 16 -46.57 19.75 -47.03
CA THR A 16 -46.19 20.92 -46.21
C THR A 16 -46.47 20.67 -44.72
N ALA A 17 -47.61 20.05 -44.39
CA ALA A 17 -47.94 19.66 -43.03
C ALA A 17 -46.97 18.61 -42.47
N ILE A 18 -46.60 17.60 -43.26
CA ILE A 18 -45.62 16.58 -42.88
C ILE A 18 -44.23 17.21 -42.64
N ILE A 19 -43.78 18.11 -43.53
CA ILE A 19 -42.50 18.81 -43.38
C ILE A 19 -42.51 19.68 -42.11
N ALA A 20 -43.58 20.44 -41.88
CA ALA A 20 -43.71 21.28 -40.70
C ALA A 20 -43.68 20.46 -39.40
N VAL A 21 -44.45 19.38 -39.32
CA VAL A 21 -44.46 18.47 -38.16
C VAL A 21 -43.10 17.81 -37.96
N SER A 22 -42.45 17.35 -39.04
CA SER A 22 -41.12 16.73 -38.97
C SER A 22 -40.04 17.71 -38.52
N SER A 23 -40.11 18.97 -38.98
CA SER A 23 -39.17 20.03 -38.59
C SER A 23 -39.32 20.43 -37.11
N PHE A 24 -40.51 20.28 -36.53
CA PHE A 24 -40.75 20.56 -35.12
C PHE A 24 -40.40 19.37 -34.21
N LEU A 25 -40.75 18.15 -34.62
CA LEU A 25 -40.49 16.93 -33.83
C LEU A 25 -39.02 16.51 -33.85
N SER A 26 -38.30 16.75 -34.94
CA SER A 26 -36.89 16.34 -35.08
C SER A 26 -35.97 16.96 -34.02
N PRO A 27 -35.98 18.29 -33.76
CA PRO A 27 -35.21 18.88 -32.66
C PRO A 27 -35.56 18.32 -31.28
N ILE A 28 -36.83 18.02 -31.02
CA ILE A 28 -37.31 17.45 -29.74
C ILE A 28 -36.78 16.02 -29.56
N ALA A 29 -36.90 15.19 -30.60
CA ALA A 29 -36.40 13.81 -30.58
C ALA A 29 -34.88 13.77 -30.37
N VAL A 30 -34.14 14.63 -31.08
CA VAL A 30 -32.68 14.76 -30.93
C VAL A 30 -32.32 15.24 -29.52
N ALA A 31 -33.04 16.22 -28.97
CA ALA A 31 -32.80 16.70 -27.60
C ALA A 31 -33.03 15.62 -26.54
N ILE A 32 -34.08 14.78 -26.69
CA ILE A 32 -34.35 13.65 -25.79
C ILE A 32 -33.22 12.61 -25.86
N ILE A 33 -32.80 12.24 -27.08
CA ILE A 33 -31.70 11.30 -27.28
C ILE A 33 -30.42 11.85 -26.66
N ASN A 34 -30.13 13.14 -26.89
CA ASN A 34 -28.91 13.76 -26.39
C ASN A 34 -28.91 13.85 -24.85
N ASN A 35 -30.03 14.25 -24.25
CA ASN A 35 -30.16 14.28 -22.79
C ASN A 35 -29.98 12.90 -22.16
N ARG A 36 -30.55 11.85 -22.77
CA ARG A 36 -30.40 10.47 -22.28
C ARG A 36 -28.96 9.97 -22.45
N HIS A 37 -28.32 10.29 -23.56
CA HIS A 37 -26.93 9.95 -23.81
C HIS A 37 -25.99 10.64 -22.82
N HIS A 38 -26.13 11.96 -22.63
CA HIS A 38 -25.37 12.72 -21.63
C HIS A 38 -25.60 12.23 -20.21
N ALA A 39 -26.84 11.88 -19.84
CA ALA A 39 -27.14 11.29 -18.54
C ALA A 39 -26.43 9.95 -18.33
N ARG A 40 -26.38 9.10 -19.37
CA ARG A 40 -25.67 7.82 -19.32
C ARG A 40 -24.16 8.00 -19.20
N ILE A 41 -23.56 8.91 -19.98
CA ILE A 41 -22.13 9.21 -19.91
C ILE A 41 -21.75 9.69 -18.52
N ARG A 42 -22.45 10.70 -17.99
CA ARG A 42 -22.18 11.23 -16.64
C ARG A 42 -22.27 10.14 -15.57
N LYS A 43 -23.22 9.21 -15.70
CA LYS A 43 -23.33 8.08 -14.78
C LYS A 43 -22.09 7.17 -14.86
N MET A 44 -21.65 6.83 -16.06
CA MET A 44 -20.45 6.00 -16.24
C MET A 44 -19.18 6.71 -15.76
N GLU A 45 -19.06 8.02 -15.98
CA GLU A 45 -17.95 8.84 -15.46
C GLU A 45 -17.96 8.85 -13.92
N LEU A 46 -19.12 9.05 -13.29
CA LEU A 46 -19.24 9.00 -11.83
C LEU A 46 -18.87 7.63 -11.25
N GLU A 47 -19.38 6.54 -11.83
CA GLU A 47 -19.05 5.18 -11.40
C GLU A 47 -17.55 4.88 -11.56
N HIS A 48 -16.95 5.34 -12.65
CA HIS A 48 -15.51 5.20 -12.88
C HIS A 48 -14.69 6.04 -11.89
N ASP A 49 -15.08 7.28 -11.63
CA ASP A 49 -14.41 8.15 -10.67
C ASP A 49 -14.50 7.60 -9.24
N GLU A 50 -15.66 7.08 -8.83
CA GLU A 50 -15.83 6.39 -7.54
C GLU A 50 -14.92 5.16 -7.44
N TYR A 51 -14.87 4.35 -8.50
CA TYR A 51 -14.00 3.18 -8.55
C TYR A 51 -12.51 3.56 -8.46
N MET A 52 -12.07 4.56 -9.25
CA MET A 52 -10.69 5.04 -9.25
C MET A 52 -10.31 5.62 -7.89
N ARG A 53 -11.22 6.38 -7.25
CA ARG A 53 -11.01 6.93 -5.91
C ARG A 53 -10.91 5.81 -4.86
N TRP A 54 -11.73 4.76 -4.98
CA TRP A 54 -11.65 3.62 -4.08
C TRP A 54 -10.33 2.86 -4.23
N LEU A 55 -9.87 2.66 -5.47
CA LEU A 55 -8.57 2.06 -5.75
C LEU A 55 -7.41 2.88 -5.18
N ASP A 56 -7.44 4.20 -5.36
CA ASP A 56 -6.45 5.13 -4.80
C ASP A 56 -6.41 5.09 -3.26
N LEU A 57 -7.57 5.04 -2.60
CA LEU A 57 -7.66 4.90 -1.16
C LEU A 57 -7.07 3.58 -0.67
N GLN A 58 -7.37 2.46 -1.36
CA GLN A 58 -6.82 1.15 -1.02
C GLN A 58 -5.31 1.11 -1.19
N GLN A 59 -4.80 1.62 -2.31
CA GLN A 59 -3.37 1.69 -2.57
C GLN A 59 -2.67 2.55 -1.52
N THR A 60 -3.20 3.74 -1.24
CA THR A 60 -2.67 4.64 -0.22
C THR A 60 -2.66 4.00 1.17
N THR A 61 -3.72 3.29 1.54
CA THR A 61 -3.81 2.61 2.83
C THR A 61 -2.80 1.48 2.94
N THR A 62 -2.66 0.68 1.89
CA THR A 62 -1.73 -0.45 1.84
C THR A 62 -0.28 0.03 1.93
N VAL A 63 0.09 1.07 1.18
CA VAL A 63 1.43 1.66 1.23
C VAL A 63 1.70 2.22 2.63
N LYS A 64 0.76 2.94 3.23
CA LYS A 64 0.92 3.47 4.60
C LYS A 64 1.10 2.37 5.64
N GLN A 65 0.29 1.31 5.60
CA GLN A 65 0.42 0.19 6.53
C GLN A 65 1.77 -0.51 6.39
N PHE A 66 2.23 -0.68 5.14
CA PHE A 66 3.55 -1.22 4.87
C PHE A 66 4.67 -0.31 5.38
N ASP A 67 4.60 1.00 5.15
CA ASP A 67 5.60 1.96 5.62
C ASP A 67 5.68 1.99 7.14
N ILE A 68 4.54 1.95 7.83
CA ILE A 68 4.45 1.85 9.29
C ILE A 68 5.11 0.56 9.76
N TYR A 69 4.73 -0.59 9.18
CA TYR A 69 5.30 -1.88 9.53
C TYR A 69 6.83 -1.93 9.33
N TYR A 70 7.31 -1.42 8.20
CA TYR A 70 8.76 -1.35 7.91
C TYR A 70 9.48 -0.43 8.90
N ALA A 71 8.91 0.73 9.23
CA ALA A 71 9.48 1.66 10.19
C ALA A 71 9.55 1.06 11.60
N ASP A 72 8.47 0.42 12.06
CA ASP A 72 8.40 -0.23 13.37
C ASP A 72 9.39 -1.40 13.47
N LYS A 73 9.47 -2.24 12.42
CA LYS A 73 10.44 -3.32 12.32
C LYS A 73 11.87 -2.79 12.39
N LYS A 74 12.23 -1.80 11.56
CA LYS A 74 13.55 -1.14 11.59
C LYS A 74 13.87 -0.59 12.97
N LYS A 75 12.90 0.08 13.61
CA LYS A 75 13.06 0.64 14.94
C LYS A 75 13.32 -0.44 15.98
N SER A 76 12.55 -1.53 15.98
CA SER A 76 12.74 -2.63 16.94
C SER A 76 14.14 -3.26 16.84
N PHE A 77 14.65 -3.46 15.62
CA PHE A 77 15.98 -4.03 15.39
C PHE A 77 17.08 -3.07 15.82
N ALA A 78 16.91 -1.76 15.58
CA ALA A 78 17.85 -0.74 16.02
C ALA A 78 17.87 -0.59 17.55
N ASP A 79 16.69 -0.62 18.19
CA ASP A 79 16.56 -0.52 19.64
C ASP A 79 17.22 -1.73 20.32
N PHE A 80 17.03 -2.95 19.79
CA PHE A 80 17.77 -4.14 20.20
C PHE A 80 19.29 -3.97 20.08
N ALA A 81 19.78 -3.59 18.89
CA ALA A 81 21.22 -3.47 18.64
C ALA A 81 21.87 -2.45 19.57
N ASN A 82 21.18 -1.34 19.85
CA ASN A 82 21.63 -0.33 20.79
C ASN A 82 21.68 -0.87 22.24
N ALA A 83 20.59 -1.49 22.72
CA ALA A 83 20.54 -2.05 24.07
C ALA A 83 21.59 -3.15 24.27
N ALA A 84 21.77 -4.04 23.28
CA ALA A 84 22.79 -5.07 23.30
C ALA A 84 24.22 -4.49 23.28
N GLY A 85 24.44 -3.41 22.52
CA GLY A 85 25.69 -2.67 22.54
C GLY A 85 25.99 -2.09 23.93
N GLN A 86 25.00 -1.47 24.58
CA GLN A 86 25.17 -0.91 25.92
C GLN A 86 25.39 -1.99 26.98
N PHE A 87 24.60 -3.07 26.96
CA PHE A 87 24.73 -4.19 27.89
C PHE A 87 26.14 -4.79 27.90
N SER A 88 26.85 -4.78 26.75
CA SER A 88 28.24 -5.25 26.66
C SER A 88 29.21 -4.49 27.59
N PHE A 89 28.86 -3.28 28.03
CA PHE A 89 29.66 -2.47 28.97
C PHE A 89 29.02 -2.34 30.36
N SER A 90 27.76 -2.75 30.54
CA SER A 90 26.98 -2.51 31.76
C SER A 90 26.23 -3.76 32.26
N LYS A 91 26.69 -4.97 31.90
CA LYS A 91 26.03 -6.25 32.24
C LYS A 91 25.81 -6.55 33.73
N GLN A 92 26.46 -5.82 34.63
CA GLN A 92 26.21 -5.93 36.07
C GLN A 92 24.98 -5.14 36.53
N THR A 93 24.37 -4.34 35.65
CA THR A 93 23.22 -3.50 35.97
C THR A 93 21.94 -4.22 35.57
N ALA A 94 21.03 -4.37 36.53
CA ALA A 94 19.70 -4.93 36.27
C ALA A 94 18.96 -4.12 35.20
N GLN A 95 19.13 -2.79 35.19
CA GLN A 95 18.51 -1.91 34.20
C GLN A 95 18.97 -2.24 32.76
N ALA A 96 20.27 -2.38 32.51
CA ALA A 96 20.74 -2.71 31.16
C ALA A 96 20.25 -4.09 30.70
N TYR A 97 20.13 -5.05 31.62
CA TYR A 97 19.58 -6.36 31.32
C TYR A 97 18.08 -6.31 31.01
N GLN A 98 17.30 -5.54 31.77
CA GLN A 98 15.88 -5.31 31.51
C GLN A 98 15.64 -4.64 30.16
N GLU A 99 16.46 -3.64 29.82
CA GLU A 99 16.41 -2.95 28.52
C GLU A 99 16.76 -3.92 27.38
N LEU A 100 17.81 -4.73 27.55
CA LEU A 100 18.17 -5.77 26.58
C LEU A 100 17.03 -6.79 26.38
N GLN A 101 16.48 -7.35 27.46
CA GLN A 101 15.37 -8.30 27.37
C GLN A 101 14.16 -7.70 26.66
N SER A 102 13.73 -6.51 27.08
CA SER A 102 12.55 -5.84 26.53
C SER A 102 12.70 -5.57 25.04
N THR A 103 13.81 -4.94 24.64
CA THR A 103 14.06 -4.61 23.22
C THR A 103 14.24 -5.85 22.36
N THR A 104 14.86 -6.91 22.89
CA THR A 104 15.00 -8.19 22.19
C THR A 104 13.64 -8.86 21.96
N HIS A 105 12.77 -8.90 22.97
CA HIS A 105 11.42 -9.45 22.81
C HIS A 105 10.57 -8.64 21.85
N ILE A 106 10.72 -7.32 21.80
CA ILE A 106 10.04 -6.50 20.79
C ILE A 106 10.58 -6.82 19.39
N ALA A 107 11.89 -6.94 19.21
CA ALA A 107 12.48 -7.34 17.92
C ALA A 107 11.99 -8.72 17.45
N MET A 108 11.80 -9.66 18.38
CA MET A 108 11.24 -10.99 18.10
C MET A 108 9.81 -10.97 17.51
N LEU A 109 9.03 -9.91 17.76
CA LEU A 109 7.68 -9.78 17.18
C LEU A 109 7.71 -9.51 15.67
N TYR A 110 8.80 -8.93 15.17
CA TYR A 110 8.90 -8.48 13.78
C TYR A 110 9.80 -9.37 12.92
N CYS A 111 10.64 -10.21 13.52
CA CYS A 111 11.59 -11.03 12.80
C CYS A 111 11.00 -12.38 12.33
N ASN A 112 11.72 -13.03 11.41
CA ASN A 112 11.39 -14.37 10.95
C ASN A 112 11.83 -15.43 12.00
N LYS A 113 11.41 -16.68 11.80
CA LYS A 113 11.71 -17.77 12.74
C LYS A 113 13.22 -18.00 12.96
N SER A 114 14.03 -17.87 11.91
CA SER A 114 15.49 -18.04 12.03
C SER A 114 16.11 -16.97 12.93
N ASN A 115 15.72 -15.70 12.72
CA ASN A 115 16.20 -14.59 13.53
C ASN A 115 15.61 -14.59 14.94
N TYR A 116 14.39 -15.10 15.11
CA TYR A 116 13.81 -15.34 16.43
C TYR A 116 14.69 -16.29 17.25
N ASP A 117 15.08 -17.42 16.67
CA ASP A 117 15.90 -18.43 17.34
C ASP A 117 17.29 -17.87 17.69
N LEU A 118 17.89 -17.07 16.80
CA LEU A 118 19.15 -16.36 17.05
C LEU A 118 19.03 -15.36 18.23
N LEU A 119 17.97 -14.57 18.27
CA LEU A 119 17.71 -13.62 19.36
C LEU A 119 17.44 -14.34 20.68
N SER A 120 16.76 -15.48 20.65
CA SER A 120 16.48 -16.29 21.84
C SER A 120 17.78 -16.85 22.42
N GLY A 121 18.62 -17.47 21.58
CA GLY A 121 19.92 -17.96 22.00
C GLY A 121 20.84 -16.85 22.50
N PHE A 122 20.72 -15.64 21.93
CA PHE A 122 21.46 -14.48 22.43
C PHE A 122 21.05 -14.05 23.83
N LEU A 123 19.76 -14.08 24.17
CA LEU A 123 19.29 -13.80 25.52
C LEU A 123 19.78 -14.85 26.52
N GLU A 124 19.74 -16.14 26.15
CA GLU A 124 20.29 -17.22 26.98
C GLU A 124 21.78 -17.01 27.25
N TYR A 125 22.54 -16.64 26.22
CA TYR A 125 23.95 -16.29 26.37
C TYR A 125 24.13 -15.05 27.27
N ALA A 126 23.36 -13.98 27.04
CA ALA A 126 23.43 -12.75 27.83
C ALA A 126 23.11 -12.98 29.32
N ASP A 127 22.14 -13.85 29.62
CA ASP A 127 21.79 -14.28 30.98
C ASP A 127 22.94 -15.05 31.63
N SER A 128 23.56 -15.98 30.89
CA SER A 128 24.67 -16.80 31.40
C SER A 128 25.91 -15.99 31.81
N ILE A 129 26.13 -14.85 31.13
CA ILE A 129 27.25 -13.95 31.42
C ILE A 129 26.86 -12.81 32.37
N PHE A 130 25.59 -12.67 32.75
CA PHE A 130 25.12 -11.59 33.62
C PHE A 130 25.89 -11.58 34.96
N GLY A 131 26.30 -10.40 35.41
CA GLY A 131 27.12 -10.25 36.62
C GLY A 131 28.51 -9.65 36.35
N ASN A 132 29.49 -9.95 37.20
CA ASN A 132 30.73 -9.18 37.28
C ASN A 132 31.82 -9.62 36.30
N GLY A 133 32.45 -8.63 35.67
CA GLY A 133 33.72 -8.77 34.94
C GLY A 133 33.60 -9.40 33.55
N TYR A 134 34.44 -8.94 32.63
CA TYR A 134 34.59 -9.56 31.31
C TYR A 134 36.01 -10.09 31.16
N THR A 135 36.13 -11.34 30.75
CA THR A 135 37.33 -11.80 30.05
C THR A 135 37.34 -11.16 28.65
N ARG A 136 38.55 -10.99 28.09
CA ARG A 136 38.68 -10.55 26.70
C ARG A 136 37.93 -11.48 25.73
N ASN A 137 38.00 -12.78 25.99
CA ASN A 137 37.36 -13.80 25.16
C ASN A 137 35.84 -13.65 25.16
N GLU A 138 35.20 -13.46 26.32
CA GLU A 138 33.75 -13.24 26.40
C GLU A 138 33.30 -11.98 25.65
N ARG A 139 34.08 -10.89 25.70
CA ARG A 139 33.76 -9.68 24.91
C ARG A 139 33.91 -9.93 23.42
N ASP A 140 34.96 -10.62 23.01
CA ASP A 140 35.19 -10.94 21.60
C ASP A 140 34.07 -11.86 21.07
N GLU A 141 33.64 -12.84 21.87
CA GLU A 141 32.53 -13.73 21.55
C GLU A 141 31.19 -12.99 21.52
N TYR A 142 30.88 -12.19 22.54
CA TYR A 142 29.68 -11.35 22.57
C TYR A 142 29.59 -10.43 21.36
N THR A 143 30.69 -9.76 21.03
CA THR A 143 30.76 -8.85 19.88
C THR A 143 30.55 -9.59 18.56
N LYS A 144 31.15 -10.78 18.40
CA LYS A 144 30.94 -11.62 17.21
C LYS A 144 29.48 -12.04 17.08
N THR A 145 28.87 -12.54 18.15
CA THR A 145 27.47 -12.96 18.16
C THR A 145 26.54 -11.79 17.85
N LEU A 146 26.73 -10.63 18.51
CA LEU A 146 25.95 -9.42 18.23
C LEU A 146 26.10 -8.95 16.78
N THR A 147 27.32 -9.00 16.23
CA THR A 147 27.57 -8.65 14.82
C THR A 147 26.82 -9.58 13.88
N SER A 148 26.89 -10.89 14.10
CA SER A 148 26.20 -11.90 13.27
C SER A 148 24.69 -11.70 13.28
N ILE A 149 24.10 -11.46 14.46
CA ILE A 149 22.66 -11.22 14.60
C ILE A 149 22.27 -9.93 13.90
N THR A 150 23.02 -8.85 14.12
CA THR A 150 22.74 -7.55 13.50
C THR A 150 22.79 -7.64 11.98
N THR A 151 23.75 -8.39 11.43
CA THR A 151 23.83 -8.66 9.99
C THR A 151 22.59 -9.41 9.50
N SER A 152 22.17 -10.48 10.17
CA SER A 152 21.01 -11.27 9.74
C SER A 152 19.69 -10.51 9.87
N LEU A 153 19.52 -9.68 10.91
CA LEU A 153 18.38 -8.78 11.05
C LEU A 153 18.35 -7.71 9.93
N ASN A 154 19.53 -7.19 9.55
CA ASN A 154 19.63 -6.23 8.46
C ASN A 154 19.30 -6.86 7.09
N GLU A 155 19.70 -8.10 6.85
CA GLU A 155 19.32 -8.87 5.66
C GLU A 155 17.80 -9.06 5.58
N GLU A 156 17.17 -9.43 6.69
CA GLU A 156 15.72 -9.57 6.76
C GLU A 156 14.99 -8.22 6.55
N LEU A 157 15.53 -7.14 7.12
CA LEU A 157 14.99 -5.79 6.91
C LEU A 157 15.12 -5.40 5.43
N ALA A 158 16.24 -5.73 4.79
CA ALA A 158 16.44 -5.47 3.36
C ALA A 158 15.47 -6.27 2.49
N SER A 159 15.17 -7.53 2.84
CA SER A 159 14.18 -8.34 2.13
C SER A 159 12.73 -7.88 2.34
N THR A 160 12.47 -7.09 3.38
CA THR A 160 11.14 -6.53 3.65
C THR A 160 10.79 -5.41 2.66
N LYS A 161 11.77 -4.80 1.98
CA LYS A 161 11.55 -3.68 1.05
C LYS A 161 10.63 -4.08 -0.12
N PRO A 162 9.73 -3.19 -0.57
CA PRO A 162 8.80 -3.51 -1.64
C PRO A 162 9.56 -3.65 -2.96
N VAL A 163 9.31 -4.75 -3.68
CA VAL A 163 9.84 -4.95 -5.03
C VAL A 163 9.03 -4.08 -5.98
N ILE A 164 9.61 -2.96 -6.43
CA ILE A 164 9.02 -2.14 -7.49
C ILE A 164 9.15 -2.94 -8.79
N GLN A 165 8.10 -3.67 -9.17
CA GLN A 165 8.01 -4.21 -10.53
C GLN A 165 7.88 -3.03 -11.49
N ARG A 166 8.98 -2.70 -12.18
CA ARG A 166 8.89 -1.81 -13.34
C ARG A 166 8.10 -2.55 -14.41
N GLU A 167 7.07 -1.93 -14.96
CA GLU A 167 6.39 -2.49 -16.14
C GLU A 167 7.44 -2.88 -17.18
N PRO A 168 7.35 -4.07 -17.80
CA PRO A 168 8.16 -4.38 -18.95
C PRO A 168 7.87 -3.29 -19.99
N GLY A 169 8.90 -2.49 -20.31
CA GLY A 169 8.79 -1.41 -21.26
C GLY A 169 8.09 -1.91 -22.51
N LYS A 170 6.97 -1.28 -22.87
CA LYS A 170 6.36 -1.45 -24.18
C LYS A 170 7.42 -1.01 -25.20
N SER A 171 8.07 -1.99 -25.81
CA SER A 171 8.86 -1.82 -27.02
C SER A 171 7.95 -1.47 -28.20
#